data_AF-A0A183L3E9-F1
#
_entry.id   AF-A0A183L3E9-F1
#
_cell.length_a   1.000
_cell.length_b   1.000
_cell.length_c   1.000
_cell.angle_alpha   90.00
_cell.angle_beta   90.00
_cell.angle_gamma   90.00
#
_symmetry.space_group_name_H-M   'P 1'
#
loop_
_entity.id
_entity.type
_entity.pdbx_description
1 polymer ?
#
loop_
_entity_poly.entity_id
_entity_poly.type
_entity_poly.pdbx_seq_one_letter_code
_entity_poly.pdbx_strand_id
1 'polypeptide(L)'
;MPSISDDYQVGNIFWAKVGSHPWWPCMVYHSPDGDSYVKEKGRSFIYHVQFLGPLVERAWVSANNLIPFSGKKNFDEYVQEKLRTTKDKSEKIKFESKSVSSNKSIWIQSWKEAEVAMNLTVNERIERFGRISVKQKSRRLDKAEEGELLELMSNVPLTIEEEAESLSTFLKDELEIRMQKNPELDKKMLEDELRSQWPALDIAEKRKYLRDQLGIFDDPLQVNSKFC
;
A
#
# COMPACT_ATOMS: atom_id res chain seq x y z
N MET A 1 -6.96 -12.26 -23.15
CA MET A 1 -6.33 -12.02 -21.84
C MET A 1 -6.86 -13.05 -20.86
N PRO A 2 -6.01 -13.74 -20.10
CA PRO A 2 -6.51 -14.59 -19.01
C PRO A 2 -7.20 -13.67 -17.98
N SER A 3 -8.40 -14.04 -17.52
CA SER A 3 -9.10 -13.33 -16.45
C SER A 3 -8.72 -13.93 -15.09
N ILE A 4 -8.59 -13.09 -14.07
CA ILE A 4 -8.39 -13.55 -12.70
C ILE A 4 -9.68 -14.26 -12.27
N SER A 5 -9.58 -15.52 -11.81
CA SER A 5 -10.76 -16.21 -11.24
C SER A 5 -11.10 -15.62 -9.88
N ASP A 6 -12.38 -15.56 -9.54
CA ASP A 6 -12.88 -15.12 -8.23
C ASP A 6 -12.29 -15.93 -7.06
N ASP A 7 -11.77 -17.13 -7.34
CA ASP A 7 -11.15 -18.00 -6.35
C ASP A 7 -9.76 -17.54 -5.88
N TYR A 8 -9.10 -16.60 -6.57
CA TYR A 8 -7.73 -16.15 -6.28
C TYR A 8 -7.65 -14.72 -5.74
N GLN A 9 -8.57 -14.35 -4.84
CA GLN A 9 -8.62 -13.03 -4.22
C GLN A 9 -7.87 -13.00 -2.88
N VAL A 10 -7.52 -11.80 -2.42
CA VAL A 10 -6.90 -11.57 -1.11
C VAL A 10 -7.77 -12.18 0.00
N GLY A 11 -7.14 -12.91 0.92
CA GLY A 11 -7.82 -13.63 2.00
C GLY A 11 -8.33 -15.04 1.64
N ASN A 12 -8.26 -15.45 0.37
CA ASN A 12 -8.45 -16.85 0.00
C ASN A 12 -7.27 -17.70 0.45
N ILE A 13 -7.55 -18.92 0.93
CA ILE A 13 -6.58 -19.82 1.54
C ILE A 13 -6.31 -20.98 0.58
N PHE A 14 -5.03 -21.33 0.43
CA PHE A 14 -4.56 -22.37 -0.47
C PHE A 14 -3.50 -23.23 0.19
N TRP A 15 -3.35 -24.47 -0.29
CA TRP A 15 -2.09 -25.20 -0.21
C TRP A 15 -1.17 -24.75 -1.35
N ALA A 16 0.05 -24.34 -1.02
CA ALA A 16 1.05 -23.91 -1.98
C ALA A 16 2.24 -24.88 -2.04
N LYS A 17 2.74 -25.15 -3.26
CA LYS A 17 3.97 -25.91 -3.49
C LYS A 17 5.11 -24.99 -3.94
N VAL A 18 6.15 -24.90 -3.12
CA VAL A 18 7.36 -24.12 -3.41
C VAL A 18 8.62 -24.96 -3.21
N GLY A 19 9.47 -25.02 -4.22
CA GLY A 19 10.76 -25.72 -4.15
C GLY A 19 10.64 -27.17 -3.64
N SER A 20 11.47 -27.52 -2.67
CA SER A 20 11.52 -28.83 -2.01
C SER A 20 10.63 -28.93 -0.75
N HIS A 21 9.97 -27.84 -0.34
CA HIS A 21 9.08 -27.85 0.83
C HIS A 21 7.85 -28.71 0.57
N PRO A 22 7.25 -29.31 1.63
CA PRO A 22 5.93 -29.93 1.50
C PRO A 22 4.90 -28.89 1.06
N TRP A 23 3.73 -29.35 0.63
CA TRP A 23 2.59 -28.45 0.44
C TRP A 23 2.28 -27.73 1.75
N TRP A 24 2.29 -26.41 1.70
CA TRP A 24 2.18 -25.56 2.89
C TRP A 24 0.96 -24.64 2.78
N PRO A 25 0.17 -24.47 3.83
CA PRO A 25 -0.99 -23.59 3.79
C PRO A 25 -0.59 -22.12 3.72
N CYS A 26 -1.28 -21.36 2.89
CA CYS A 26 -1.01 -19.95 2.65
C CYS A 26 -2.30 -19.19 2.40
N MET A 27 -2.26 -17.88 2.57
CA MET A 27 -3.33 -16.95 2.25
C MET A 27 -2.84 -16.00 1.16
N VAL A 28 -3.64 -15.78 0.11
CA VAL A 28 -3.36 -14.72 -0.87
C VAL A 28 -3.35 -13.39 -0.13
N TYR A 29 -2.27 -12.63 -0.28
CA TYR A 29 -2.09 -11.39 0.45
C TYR A 29 -1.31 -10.38 -0.38
N HIS A 30 -1.45 -9.09 -0.07
CA HIS A 30 -0.72 -8.03 -0.76
C HIS A 30 0.80 -8.19 -0.65
N SER A 31 1.50 -7.85 -1.73
CA SER A 31 2.95 -7.82 -1.76
C SER A 31 3.46 -6.66 -0.88
N PRO A 32 4.55 -6.82 -0.11
CA PRO A 32 5.04 -5.77 0.81
C PRO A 32 5.49 -4.49 0.11
N ASP A 33 5.86 -4.58 -1.16
CA ASP A 33 6.22 -3.49 -2.08
C ASP A 33 5.01 -2.61 -2.48
N GLY A 34 3.80 -3.01 -2.12
CA GLY A 34 2.56 -2.34 -2.52
C GLY A 34 2.16 -2.62 -3.97
N ASP A 35 3.01 -3.32 -4.73
CA ASP A 35 2.65 -3.85 -6.03
C ASP A 35 1.60 -4.96 -5.82
N SER A 36 0.65 -5.05 -6.76
CA SER A 36 -0.51 -5.98 -6.78
C SER A 36 -0.26 -7.36 -6.13
N TYR A 37 -1.31 -8.05 -5.68
CA TYR A 37 -1.21 -9.44 -5.20
C TYR A 37 -1.12 -10.48 -6.35
N VAL A 38 -1.24 -10.04 -7.61
CA VAL A 38 -1.21 -10.89 -8.80
C VAL A 38 -0.33 -10.26 -9.89
N LYS A 39 0.47 -11.09 -10.56
CA LYS A 39 1.32 -10.71 -11.70
C LYS A 39 1.16 -11.72 -12.84
N GLU A 40 1.24 -11.25 -14.08
CA GLU A 40 1.33 -12.12 -15.25
C GLU A 40 2.74 -12.71 -15.37
N LYS A 41 2.82 -14.00 -15.68
CA LYS A 41 4.06 -14.72 -15.98
C LYS A 41 3.85 -15.55 -17.24
N GLY A 42 4.16 -14.95 -18.39
CA GLY A 42 3.92 -15.56 -19.70
C GLY A 42 2.43 -15.67 -19.99
N ARG A 43 1.90 -16.89 -20.07
CA ARG A 43 0.46 -17.17 -20.32
C ARG A 43 -0.31 -17.54 -19.05
N SER A 44 0.26 -17.30 -17.87
CA SER A 44 -0.32 -17.72 -16.59
C SER A 44 -0.14 -16.62 -15.54
N PHE A 45 -0.85 -16.75 -14.43
CA PHE A 45 -0.72 -15.85 -13.29
C PHE A 45 0.14 -16.45 -12.18
N ILE A 46 0.87 -15.58 -11.50
CA ILE A 46 1.49 -15.83 -10.20
C ILE A 46 0.83 -14.94 -9.16
N TYR A 47 0.60 -15.49 -7.99
CA TYR A 47 -0.06 -14.81 -6.87
C TYR A 47 0.91 -14.67 -5.72
N HIS A 48 0.90 -13.52 -5.08
CA HIS A 48 1.62 -13.30 -3.85
C HIS A 48 0.84 -13.94 -2.70
N VAL A 49 1.52 -14.80 -1.95
CA VAL A 49 0.93 -15.50 -0.81
C VAL A 49 1.78 -15.31 0.43
N GLN A 50 1.11 -15.23 1.57
CA GLN A 50 1.71 -15.33 2.90
C GLN A 50 1.46 -16.73 3.45
N PHE A 51 2.51 -17.43 3.84
CA PHE A 51 2.37 -18.74 4.48
C PHE A 51 1.82 -18.59 5.89
N LEU A 52 0.90 -19.49 6.25
CA LEU A 52 0.37 -19.60 7.60
C LEU A 52 1.33 -20.42 8.45
N GLY A 53 1.36 -20.14 9.75
CA GLY A 53 2.30 -20.72 10.69
C GLY A 53 3.06 -19.70 11.54
N PRO A 54 3.95 -20.16 12.42
CA PRO A 54 4.67 -19.29 13.35
C PRO A 54 5.76 -18.46 12.65
N LEU A 55 6.21 -18.86 11.46
CA LEU A 55 7.21 -18.14 10.68
C LEU A 55 6.52 -17.32 9.59
N VAL A 56 6.93 -16.05 9.44
CA VAL A 56 6.37 -15.15 8.44
C VAL A 56 7.10 -15.31 7.11
N GLU A 57 6.74 -16.35 6.36
CA GLU A 57 7.28 -16.62 5.02
C GLU A 57 6.31 -16.20 3.91
N ARG A 58 6.84 -15.92 2.73
CA ARG A 58 6.07 -15.42 1.57
C ARG A 58 6.67 -15.91 0.27
N ALA A 59 5.85 -15.98 -0.76
CA ALA A 59 6.32 -16.29 -2.11
C ALA A 59 5.35 -15.80 -3.18
N TRP A 60 5.89 -15.66 -4.39
CA TRP A 60 5.09 -15.60 -5.61
C TRP A 60 4.89 -17.02 -6.14
N VAL A 61 3.65 -17.50 -6.19
CA VAL A 61 3.31 -18.89 -6.51
C VAL A 61 2.42 -18.93 -7.74
N SER A 62 2.76 -19.80 -8.71
CA SER A 62 1.92 -20.04 -9.89
C SER A 62 0.60 -20.70 -9.51
N ALA A 63 -0.48 -20.36 -10.24
CA ALA A 63 -1.78 -21.01 -10.10
C ALA A 63 -1.70 -22.55 -10.11
N ASN A 64 -0.81 -23.13 -10.92
CA ASN A 64 -0.61 -24.59 -11.01
C ASN A 64 -0.02 -25.23 -9.75
N ASN A 65 0.56 -24.41 -8.86
CA ASN A 65 1.13 -24.84 -7.59
C ASN A 65 0.28 -24.33 -6.40
N LEU A 66 -0.98 -24.00 -6.64
CA LEU A 66 -1.97 -23.63 -5.64
C LEU A 66 -3.16 -24.58 -5.72
N ILE A 67 -3.56 -25.12 -4.57
CA ILE A 67 -4.76 -25.96 -4.43
C ILE A 67 -5.65 -25.29 -3.40
N PRO A 68 -6.93 -25.01 -3.69
CA PRO A 68 -7.84 -24.41 -2.72
C PRO A 68 -7.81 -25.17 -1.40
N PHE A 69 -7.64 -24.44 -0.30
CA PHE A 69 -7.66 -25.05 1.01
C PHE A 69 -9.12 -25.45 1.32
N SER A 70 -9.34 -26.67 1.78
CA SER A 70 -10.64 -27.19 2.24
C SER A 70 -10.50 -28.05 3.51
N GLY A 71 -9.43 -27.81 4.28
CA GLY A 71 -9.07 -28.60 5.46
C GLY A 71 -8.03 -29.69 5.18
N LYS A 72 -7.39 -30.18 6.25
CA LYS A 72 -6.30 -31.15 6.14
C LYS A 72 -6.74 -32.51 5.61
N LYS A 73 -7.91 -32.98 6.03
CA LYS A 73 -8.49 -34.27 5.60
C LYS A 73 -8.72 -34.31 4.09
N ASN A 74 -9.40 -33.30 3.55
CA ASN A 74 -9.69 -33.20 2.11
C ASN A 74 -8.41 -33.12 1.28
N PHE A 75 -7.39 -32.44 1.80
CA PHE A 75 -6.07 -32.40 1.15
C PHE A 75 -5.39 -33.77 1.12
N ASP A 76 -5.44 -34.55 2.21
CA ASP A 76 -4.88 -35.90 2.23
C ASP A 76 -5.56 -36.83 1.22
N GLU A 77 -6.89 -36.78 1.12
CA GLU A 77 -7.66 -37.53 0.13
C GLU A 77 -7.28 -37.12 -1.30
N TYR A 78 -7.14 -35.82 -1.56
CA TYR A 78 -6.69 -35.29 -2.84
C TYR A 78 -5.27 -35.78 -3.20
N VAL A 79 -4.34 -35.78 -2.24
CA VAL A 79 -2.98 -36.28 -2.42
C VAL A 79 -2.98 -37.77 -2.79
N GLN A 80 -3.76 -38.60 -2.09
CA GLN A 80 -3.85 -40.03 -2.39
C GLN A 80 -4.38 -40.28 -3.80
N GLU A 81 -5.44 -39.56 -4.20
CA GLU A 81 -6.00 -39.71 -5.54
C GLU A 81 -4.99 -39.28 -6.61
N LYS A 82 -4.30 -38.14 -6.42
CA LYS A 82 -3.25 -37.71 -7.34
C LYS A 82 -2.12 -38.74 -7.47
N LEU A 83 -1.68 -39.33 -6.36
CA LEU A 83 -0.64 -40.36 -6.40
C LEU A 83 -1.09 -41.63 -7.14
N ARG A 84 -2.40 -41.94 -7.13
CA ARG A 84 -2.99 -43.08 -7.84
C ARG A 84 -3.18 -42.82 -9.34
N THR A 85 -3.59 -41.61 -9.71
CA THR A 85 -4.00 -41.31 -11.10
C THR A 85 -2.89 -40.72 -11.96
N THR A 86 -1.94 -39.99 -11.38
CA THR A 86 -0.93 -39.27 -12.16
C THR A 86 0.10 -40.24 -12.74
N LYS A 87 0.28 -40.14 -14.06
CA LYS A 87 1.34 -40.86 -14.80
C LYS A 87 2.62 -40.02 -14.95
N ASP A 88 2.50 -38.70 -14.82
CA ASP A 88 3.64 -37.76 -14.88
C ASP A 88 4.49 -37.85 -13.60
N LYS A 89 5.75 -38.26 -13.77
CA LYS A 89 6.70 -38.43 -12.66
C LYS A 89 6.99 -37.10 -11.93
N SER A 90 7.04 -35.99 -12.64
CA SER A 90 7.33 -34.67 -12.07
C SER A 90 6.18 -34.16 -11.19
N GLU A 91 4.94 -34.34 -11.64
CA GLU A 91 3.76 -34.02 -10.83
C GLU A 91 3.64 -34.95 -9.63
N LYS A 92 3.96 -36.24 -9.80
CA LYS A 92 3.93 -37.21 -8.70
C LYS A 92 4.86 -36.81 -7.55
N ILE A 93 6.08 -36.36 -7.87
CA ILE A 93 7.08 -35.91 -6.89
C ILE A 93 6.55 -34.76 -6.02
N LYS A 94 5.70 -33.87 -6.55
CA LYS A 94 5.11 -32.78 -5.75
C LYS A 94 4.25 -33.31 -4.59
N PHE A 95 3.59 -34.44 -4.79
CA PHE A 95 2.68 -35.07 -3.81
C PHE A 95 3.39 -36.10 -2.92
N GLU A 96 4.52 -36.66 -3.37
CA GLU A 96 5.38 -37.53 -2.55
C GLU A 96 6.25 -36.75 -1.55
N SER A 97 6.38 -35.43 -1.74
CA SER A 97 7.16 -34.54 -0.87
C SER A 97 6.61 -34.54 0.55
N LYS A 98 7.25 -35.33 1.43
CA LYS A 98 6.97 -35.37 2.87
C LYS A 98 7.70 -34.24 3.59
N SER A 99 7.10 -33.72 4.66
CA SER A 99 7.79 -32.81 5.57
C SER A 99 9.08 -33.46 6.10
N VAL A 100 10.21 -32.80 5.91
CA VAL A 100 11.48 -33.16 6.55
C VAL A 100 11.28 -33.04 8.07
N SER A 101 11.84 -33.98 8.85
CA SER A 101 11.53 -34.17 10.28
C SER A 101 11.72 -32.93 11.14
N SER A 102 12.67 -32.05 10.81
CA SER A 102 12.97 -30.82 11.55
C SER A 102 11.85 -29.77 11.51
N ASN A 103 11.03 -29.75 10.45
CA ASN A 103 9.97 -28.74 10.27
C ASN A 103 8.55 -29.31 10.45
N LYS A 104 8.42 -30.57 10.89
CA LYS A 104 7.13 -31.24 11.02
C LYS A 104 6.20 -30.54 12.03
N SER A 105 6.73 -30.08 13.16
CA SER A 105 5.94 -29.38 14.19
C SER A 105 5.38 -28.06 13.66
N ILE A 106 6.22 -27.27 13.00
CA ILE A 106 5.85 -25.99 12.37
C ILE A 106 4.78 -26.24 11.31
N TRP A 107 5.02 -27.21 10.40
CA TRP A 107 4.04 -27.55 9.37
C TRP A 107 2.69 -27.98 9.95
N ILE A 108 2.69 -28.75 11.05
CA ILE A 108 1.46 -29.12 11.77
C ILE A 108 0.73 -27.91 12.32
N GLN A 109 1.47 -26.99 12.95
CA GLN A 109 0.89 -25.76 13.48
C GLN A 109 0.31 -24.89 12.35
N SER A 110 0.99 -24.81 11.21
CA SER A 110 0.56 -24.03 10.04
C SER A 110 -0.79 -24.46 9.49
N TRP A 111 -1.03 -25.76 9.30
CA TRP A 111 -2.33 -26.19 8.76
C TRP A 111 -3.44 -26.16 9.79
N LYS A 112 -3.13 -26.30 11.08
CA LYS A 112 -4.11 -26.02 12.15
C LYS A 112 -4.51 -24.55 12.17
N GLU A 113 -3.54 -23.65 12.02
CA GLU A 113 -3.80 -22.22 11.89
C GLU A 113 -4.70 -21.92 10.68
N ALA A 114 -4.46 -22.60 9.54
CA ALA A 114 -5.29 -22.49 8.35
C ALA A 114 -6.73 -23.02 8.53
N GLU A 115 -6.92 -24.10 9.30
CA GLU A 115 -8.25 -24.59 9.65
C GLU A 115 -9.01 -23.58 10.52
N VAL A 116 -8.34 -22.89 11.44
CA VAL A 116 -8.96 -21.78 12.19
C VAL A 116 -9.33 -20.64 11.24
N ALA A 117 -8.40 -20.22 10.37
CA ALA A 117 -8.61 -19.12 9.44
C ALA A 117 -9.78 -19.38 8.47
N MET A 118 -9.93 -20.60 7.97
CA MET A 118 -11.03 -20.98 7.07
C MET A 118 -12.42 -20.73 7.65
N ASN A 119 -12.58 -20.81 8.98
CA ASN A 119 -13.86 -20.61 9.66
C ASN A 119 -14.20 -19.14 9.91
N LEU A 120 -13.34 -18.21 9.50
CA LEU A 120 -13.57 -16.77 9.60
C LEU A 120 -14.00 -16.19 8.26
N THR A 121 -14.58 -14.99 8.28
CA THR A 121 -14.82 -14.19 7.06
C THR A 121 -13.51 -13.71 6.44
N VAL A 122 -13.53 -13.29 5.17
CA VAL A 122 -12.33 -12.81 4.47
C VAL A 122 -11.65 -11.66 5.22
N ASN A 123 -12.42 -10.69 5.71
CA ASN A 123 -11.88 -9.54 6.42
C ASN A 123 -11.22 -9.93 7.75
N GLU A 124 -11.88 -10.78 8.54
CA GLU A 124 -11.33 -11.27 9.81
C GLU A 124 -10.05 -12.11 9.60
N ARG A 125 -9.97 -12.87 8.50
CA ARG A 125 -8.75 -13.60 8.16
C ARG A 125 -7.59 -12.65 7.89
N ILE A 126 -7.83 -11.64 7.06
CA ILE A 126 -6.84 -10.63 6.69
C ILE A 126 -6.37 -9.89 7.94
N GLU A 127 -7.28 -9.46 8.80
CA GLU A 127 -6.96 -8.74 10.03
C GLU A 127 -6.18 -9.61 11.02
N ARG A 128 -6.63 -10.85 11.26
CA ARG A 128 -6.05 -11.72 12.30
C ARG A 128 -4.75 -12.39 11.87
N PHE A 129 -4.65 -12.78 10.61
CA PHE A 129 -3.53 -13.58 10.09
C PHE A 129 -2.63 -12.80 9.11
N GLY A 130 -3.04 -11.60 8.69
CA GLY A 130 -2.21 -10.70 7.90
C GLY A 130 -1.05 -10.15 8.73
N ARG A 131 0.17 -10.58 8.41
CA ARG A 131 1.38 -10.17 9.15
C ARG A 131 2.17 -9.07 8.43
N ILE A 132 1.51 -8.25 7.61
CA ILE A 132 2.12 -7.18 6.80
C ILE A 132 1.27 -5.91 6.92
N SER A 133 1.91 -4.83 7.35
CA SER A 133 1.43 -3.48 7.08
C SER A 133 1.96 -3.06 5.71
N VAL A 134 1.07 -2.97 4.72
CA VAL A 134 1.43 -2.39 3.42
C VAL A 134 1.61 -0.91 3.66
N LYS A 135 2.85 -0.41 3.53
CA LYS A 135 3.06 1.04 3.37
C LYS A 135 2.43 1.38 2.03
N GLN A 136 1.17 1.83 2.03
CA GLN A 136 0.58 2.34 0.81
C GLN A 136 1.52 3.44 0.31
N LYS A 137 2.07 3.27 -0.89
CA LYS A 137 2.69 4.41 -1.58
C LYS A 137 1.59 5.46 -1.60
N SER A 138 1.81 6.59 -0.94
CA SER A 138 0.87 7.71 -0.96
C SER A 138 0.46 7.91 -2.42
N ARG A 139 -0.81 7.63 -2.72
CA ARG A 139 -1.36 7.87 -4.06
C ARG A 139 -1.20 9.36 -4.29
N ARG A 140 -0.45 9.74 -5.32
CA ARG A 140 -0.46 11.14 -5.77
C ARG A 140 -1.90 11.44 -6.19
N LEU A 141 -2.47 12.46 -5.55
CA LEU A 141 -3.77 13.01 -5.94
C LEU A 141 -3.67 13.46 -7.39
N ASP A 142 -4.69 13.19 -8.18
CA ASP A 142 -4.79 13.83 -9.48
C ASP A 142 -5.24 15.29 -9.34
N LYS A 143 -5.14 16.07 -10.41
CA LYS A 143 -5.45 17.51 -10.38
C LYS A 143 -6.91 17.81 -9.98
N ALA A 144 -7.84 16.89 -10.23
CA ALA A 144 -9.23 17.10 -9.88
C ALA A 144 -9.42 16.91 -8.38
N GLU A 145 -8.85 15.85 -7.81
CA GLU A 145 -8.85 15.60 -6.37
C GLU A 145 -8.10 16.68 -5.59
N GLU A 146 -6.99 17.17 -6.12
CA GLU A 146 -6.23 18.28 -5.55
C GLU A 146 -7.11 19.55 -5.47
N GLY A 147 -7.86 19.84 -6.54
CA GLY A 147 -8.79 20.97 -6.59
C GLY A 147 -9.94 20.85 -5.58
N GLU A 148 -10.55 19.67 -5.46
CA GLU A 148 -11.62 19.41 -4.49
C GLU A 148 -11.12 19.55 -3.05
N LEU A 149 -9.90 19.07 -2.77
CA LEU A 149 -9.29 19.18 -1.45
C LEU A 149 -8.97 20.65 -1.10
N LEU A 150 -8.45 21.42 -2.05
CA LEU A 150 -8.22 22.86 -1.88
C LEU A 150 -9.53 23.62 -1.60
N GLU A 151 -10.61 23.26 -2.30
CA GLU A 151 -11.93 23.84 -2.08
C GLU A 151 -12.44 23.52 -0.66
N LEU A 152 -12.27 22.28 -0.19
CA LEU A 152 -12.63 21.89 1.18
C LEU A 152 -11.79 22.64 2.23
N MET A 153 -10.50 22.86 1.96
CA MET A 153 -9.57 23.55 2.86
C MET A 153 -9.73 25.07 2.87
N SER A 154 -10.46 25.65 1.92
CA SER A 154 -10.66 27.11 1.80
C SER A 154 -11.29 27.75 3.05
N ASN A 155 -12.11 27.00 3.78
CA ASN A 155 -12.78 27.46 5.00
C ASN A 155 -12.11 27.00 6.29
N VAL A 156 -11.03 26.21 6.19
CA VAL A 156 -10.29 25.73 7.37
C VAL A 156 -9.35 26.84 7.84
N PRO A 157 -9.51 27.34 9.07
CA PRO A 157 -8.61 28.36 9.62
C PRO A 157 -7.15 27.92 9.53
N LEU A 158 -6.27 28.85 9.17
CA LEU A 158 -4.82 28.60 9.19
C LEU A 158 -4.36 28.43 10.64
N THR A 159 -3.37 27.56 10.83
CA THR A 159 -2.58 27.53 12.06
C THR A 159 -1.79 28.82 12.22
N ILE A 160 -1.25 29.07 13.42
CA ILE A 160 -0.47 30.28 13.70
C ILE A 160 0.79 30.32 12.82
N GLU A 161 1.42 29.17 12.64
CA GLU A 161 2.61 29.00 11.80
C GLU A 161 2.30 29.26 10.32
N GLU A 162 1.21 28.69 9.81
CA GLU A 162 0.73 28.95 8.45
C GLU A 162 0.36 30.42 8.27
N GLU A 163 -0.36 31.04 9.21
CA GLU A 163 -0.74 32.45 9.09
C GLU A 163 0.49 33.37 9.08
N ALA A 164 1.53 33.05 9.87
CA ALA A 164 2.79 33.78 9.86
C ALA A 164 3.58 33.63 8.54
N GLU A 165 3.64 32.41 7.99
CA GLU A 165 4.24 32.17 6.67
C GLU A 165 3.48 32.94 5.58
N SER A 166 2.17 32.81 5.59
CA SER A 166 1.27 33.40 4.63
C SER A 166 1.38 34.93 4.63
N LEU A 167 1.42 35.56 5.82
CA LEU A 167 1.64 37.00 5.97
C LEU A 167 3.02 37.40 5.42
N SER A 168 4.08 36.64 5.73
CA SER A 168 5.43 36.93 5.26
C SER A 168 5.50 36.95 3.73
N THR A 169 4.90 35.95 3.07
CA THR A 169 4.82 35.88 1.61
C THR A 169 3.99 37.03 1.04
N PHE A 170 2.81 37.31 1.62
CA PHE A 170 1.97 38.44 1.21
C PHE A 170 2.73 39.78 1.25
N LEU A 171 3.40 40.08 2.36
CA LEU A 171 4.18 41.31 2.50
C LEU A 171 5.27 41.37 1.44
N LYS A 172 6.03 40.29 1.26
CA LYS A 172 7.12 40.25 0.30
C LYS A 172 6.64 40.50 -1.14
N ASP A 173 5.64 39.75 -1.59
CA ASP A 173 5.17 39.79 -2.97
C ASP A 173 4.50 41.14 -3.26
N GLU A 174 3.68 41.64 -2.34
CA GLU A 174 2.94 42.88 -2.54
C GLU A 174 3.84 44.12 -2.41
N LEU A 175 4.87 44.07 -1.54
CA LEU A 175 5.95 45.07 -1.50
C LEU A 175 6.69 45.13 -2.83
N GLU A 176 7.11 43.98 -3.36
CA GLU A 176 7.85 43.88 -4.62
C GLU A 176 7.04 44.47 -5.79
N ILE A 177 5.77 44.07 -5.92
CA ILE A 177 4.86 44.56 -6.97
C ILE A 177 4.69 46.08 -6.90
N ARG A 178 4.50 46.65 -5.71
CA ARG A 178 4.18 48.08 -5.55
C ARG A 178 5.42 48.95 -5.64
N MET A 179 6.56 48.50 -5.12
CA MET A 179 7.83 49.20 -5.28
C MET A 179 8.32 49.17 -6.74
N GLN A 180 8.08 48.09 -7.49
CA GLN A 180 8.41 48.06 -8.91
C GLN A 180 7.59 49.09 -9.71
N LYS A 181 6.31 49.28 -9.34
CA LYS A 181 5.42 50.26 -9.98
C LYS A 181 5.69 51.69 -9.53
N ASN A 182 6.16 51.89 -8.31
CA ASN A 182 6.50 53.20 -7.77
C ASN A 182 7.77 53.13 -6.90
N PRO A 183 8.97 53.30 -7.49
CA PRO A 183 10.25 53.11 -6.79
C PRO A 183 10.53 54.14 -5.68
N GLU A 184 9.86 55.29 -5.72
CA GLU A 184 10.03 56.38 -4.73
C GLU A 184 9.22 56.15 -3.44
N LEU A 185 8.44 55.07 -3.37
CA LEU A 185 7.57 54.80 -2.22
C LEU A 185 8.40 54.41 -0.98
N ASP A 186 8.06 55.00 0.18
CA ASP A 186 8.69 54.61 1.44
C ASP A 186 8.34 53.16 1.78
N LYS A 187 9.37 52.30 1.74
CA LYS A 187 9.23 50.86 1.93
C LYS A 187 8.63 50.50 3.29
N LYS A 188 8.99 51.23 4.34
CA LYS A 188 8.54 50.94 5.71
C LYS A 188 7.07 51.32 5.86
N MET A 189 6.69 52.49 5.36
CA MET A 189 5.28 52.93 5.37
C MET A 189 4.40 51.97 4.55
N LEU A 190 4.88 51.47 3.41
CA LEU A 190 4.15 50.50 2.61
C LEU A 190 3.99 49.15 3.34
N GLU A 191 5.02 48.67 4.03
CA GLU A 191 4.94 47.44 4.82
C GLU A 191 3.93 47.56 5.97
N ASP A 192 3.95 48.68 6.70
CA ASP A 192 3.01 48.95 7.80
C ASP A 192 1.55 48.99 7.31
N GLU A 193 1.31 49.63 6.16
CA GLU A 193 -0.01 49.67 5.50
C GLU A 193 -0.47 48.25 5.09
N LEU A 194 0.40 47.46 4.47
CA LEU A 194 0.09 46.08 4.11
C LEU A 194 -0.23 45.21 5.34
N ARG A 195 0.51 45.36 6.43
CA ARG A 195 0.22 44.67 7.71
C ARG A 195 -1.16 45.04 8.27
N SER A 196 -1.58 46.30 8.11
CA SER A 196 -2.92 46.74 8.53
C SER A 196 -4.04 46.14 7.67
N GLN A 197 -3.77 45.77 6.41
CA GLN A 197 -4.74 45.14 5.51
C GLN A 197 -4.91 43.64 5.80
N TRP A 198 -3.87 42.97 6.31
CA TRP A 198 -3.86 41.52 6.52
C TRP A 198 -5.05 40.95 7.31
N PRO A 199 -5.49 41.54 8.43
CA PRO A 199 -6.61 41.00 9.21
C PRO A 199 -7.95 41.02 8.47
N ALA A 200 -8.08 41.84 7.42
CA ALA A 200 -9.30 41.98 6.64
C ALA A 200 -9.44 40.93 5.53
N LEU A 201 -8.36 40.21 5.19
CA LEU A 201 -8.39 39.14 4.20
C LEU A 201 -9.12 37.92 4.76
N ASP A 202 -9.90 37.26 3.91
CA ASP A 202 -10.55 36.01 4.28
C ASP A 202 -9.55 34.84 4.34
N ILE A 203 -9.98 33.70 4.89
CA ILE A 203 -9.12 32.52 5.09
C ILE A 203 -8.59 32.00 3.75
N ALA A 204 -9.39 32.03 2.68
CA ALA A 204 -8.99 31.55 1.37
C ALA A 204 -7.98 32.48 0.70
N GLU A 205 -8.15 33.79 0.85
CA GLU A 205 -7.23 34.83 0.39
C GLU A 205 -5.89 34.76 1.11
N LYS A 206 -5.91 34.57 2.43
CA LYS A 206 -4.69 34.29 3.20
C LYS A 206 -4.03 33.04 2.66
N ARG A 207 -4.76 31.91 2.61
CA ARG A 207 -4.24 30.60 2.16
C ARG A 207 -3.50 30.65 0.82
N LYS A 208 -3.88 31.50 -0.15
CA LYS A 208 -3.17 31.71 -1.44
C LYS A 208 -1.67 32.06 -1.30
N TYR A 209 -1.25 32.63 -0.17
CA TYR A 209 0.14 33.01 0.09
C TYR A 209 0.96 31.92 0.80
N LEU A 210 0.38 30.76 1.07
CA LEU A 210 1.13 29.57 1.51
C LEU A 210 1.84 28.90 0.33
N ARG A 211 3.12 28.56 0.53
CA ARG A 211 3.92 27.85 -0.49
C ARG A 211 3.43 26.43 -0.72
N ASP A 212 2.99 25.74 0.33
CA ASP A 212 2.28 24.47 0.24
C ASP A 212 0.83 24.70 0.69
N GLN A 213 -0.07 24.82 -0.30
CA GLN A 213 -1.51 25.04 -0.05
C GLN A 213 -2.16 23.86 0.69
N LEU A 214 -1.57 22.66 0.58
CA LEU A 214 -2.13 21.40 1.03
C LEU A 214 -1.37 20.75 2.19
N GLY A 215 -0.15 21.19 2.50
CA GLY A 215 0.68 20.64 3.59
C GLY A 215 1.00 19.15 3.45
N ILE A 216 0.83 18.57 2.25
CA ILE A 216 0.83 17.12 2.00
C ILE A 216 2.05 16.68 1.18
N PHE A 217 2.81 17.60 0.59
CA PHE A 217 3.91 17.26 -0.31
C PHE A 217 5.25 17.86 0.14
N ASP A 218 5.74 17.44 1.30
CA ASP A 218 7.18 17.38 1.50
C ASP A 218 7.75 16.31 0.55
N ASP A 219 8.26 16.73 -0.61
CA ASP A 219 9.19 15.94 -1.40
C ASP A 219 10.61 16.20 -0.86
N PRO A 220 11.23 15.26 -0.10
CA PRO A 220 12.58 15.45 0.44
C PRO A 220 13.67 15.54 -0.64
N LEU A 221 13.34 15.47 -1.94
CA LEU A 221 14.28 15.54 -3.04
C LEU A 221 14.43 16.93 -3.69
N GLN A 222 13.72 17.97 -3.23
CA GLN A 222 13.92 19.34 -3.74
C GLN A 222 14.92 20.18 -2.94
N VAL A 223 15.47 19.65 -1.83
CA VAL A 223 16.58 20.28 -1.10
C VAL A 223 17.90 19.77 -1.66
N ASN A 224 18.24 20.16 -2.90
CA ASN A 224 19.62 20.26 -3.41
C ASN A 224 19.63 20.71 -4.88
N SER A 225 19.37 21.99 -5.13
CA SER A 225 19.82 22.62 -6.39
C SER A 225 20.11 24.11 -6.23
N LYS A 226 20.87 24.48 -5.19
CA LYS A 226 21.57 25.78 -5.16
C LYS A 226 22.92 25.66 -4.49
N PHE A 227 23.86 25.02 -5.18
CA PHE A 227 25.29 25.33 -5.10
C PHE A 227 25.94 24.94 -6.44
N CYS A 228 25.96 25.89 -7.37
CA CYS A 228 27.03 26.14 -8.33
C CYS A 228 26.97 27.63 -8.69
#